data_AF-A0A433QSW1-F1
#
_entry.id   AF-A0A433QSW1-F1
#
_cell.length_a   1.000
_cell.length_b   1.000
_cell.length_c   1.000
_cell.angle_alpha   90.00
_cell.angle_beta   90.00
_cell.angle_gamma   90.00
#
_symmetry.space_group_name_H-M   'P 1'
#
loop_
_entity.id
_entity.type
_entity.pdbx_description
1 polymer ?
#
loop_
_entity_poly.entity_id
_entity_poly.type
_entity_poly.pdbx_seq_one_letter_code
_entity_poly.pdbx_strand_id
1 'polypeptide(L)'
;MDVDRLKDAKDLFAKGTLSPEDKQKIQSHKETFPEDDAELAAHLETLNVSELTEYLLWIPFNRFQNLEILGEGGFARVWKATVHWPGADEDELYALKEIDISMSPEVN
;
A
#
# COMPACT_ATOMS: atom_id res chain seq x y z
N MET A 1 -13.03 -10.51 -15.24
CA MET A 1 -12.72 -9.11 -14.89
C MET A 1 -13.32 -8.25 -15.99
N ASP A 2 -14.17 -7.30 -15.66
CA ASP A 2 -14.93 -6.51 -16.63
C ASP A 2 -13.99 -5.47 -17.25
N VAL A 3 -13.51 -5.74 -18.48
CA VAL A 3 -12.42 -4.99 -19.13
C VAL A 3 -12.77 -3.51 -19.25
N ASP A 4 -14.06 -3.20 -19.43
CA ASP A 4 -14.58 -1.85 -19.51
C ASP A 4 -14.43 -1.10 -18.18
N ARG A 5 -14.68 -1.76 -17.05
CA ARG A 5 -14.52 -1.14 -15.71
C ARG A 5 -13.06 -0.83 -15.38
N LEU A 6 -12.12 -1.70 -15.80
CA LEU A 6 -10.70 -1.45 -15.62
C LEU A 6 -10.27 -0.24 -16.44
N LYS A 7 -10.70 -0.16 -17.70
CA LYS A 7 -10.41 0.97 -18.57
C LYS A 7 -10.94 2.29 -17.98
N ASP A 8 -12.19 2.30 -17.54
CA ASP A 8 -12.79 3.49 -16.92
C ASP A 8 -12.03 3.93 -15.66
N ALA A 9 -11.59 2.98 -14.84
CA ALA A 9 -10.77 3.27 -13.65
C ALA A 9 -9.42 3.88 -14.03
N LYS A 10 -8.75 3.38 -15.06
CA LYS A 10 -7.50 3.94 -15.58
C LYS A 10 -7.68 5.36 -16.12
N ASP A 11 -8.75 5.59 -16.87
CA ASP A 11 -9.06 6.91 -17.44
C ASP A 11 -9.39 7.94 -16.35
N LEU A 12 -10.00 7.51 -15.23
CA LEU A 12 -10.18 8.33 -14.04
C LEU A 12 -8.84 8.62 -13.35
N PHE A 13 -8.01 7.60 -13.20
CA PHE A 13 -6.71 7.71 -12.54
C PHE A 13 -5.73 8.64 -13.28
N ALA A 14 -5.70 8.58 -14.62
CA ALA A 14 -4.84 9.41 -15.46
C ALA A 14 -5.06 10.93 -15.30
N LYS A 15 -6.18 11.34 -14.69
CA LYS A 15 -6.49 12.74 -14.38
C LYS A 15 -5.86 13.20 -13.06
N GLY A 16 -5.41 12.27 -12.22
CA GLY A 16 -4.71 12.55 -10.98
C GLY A 16 -3.22 12.77 -11.23
N THR A 17 -2.63 13.72 -10.52
CA THR A 17 -1.18 13.93 -10.50
C THR A 17 -0.70 13.98 -9.06
N LEU A 18 0.30 13.17 -8.71
CA LEU A 18 1.03 13.35 -7.45
C LEU A 18 1.74 14.71 -7.47
N SER A 19 1.75 15.38 -6.31
CA SER A 19 2.59 16.56 -6.13
C SER A 19 4.08 16.18 -6.24
N PRO A 20 4.96 17.11 -6.63
CA PRO A 20 6.41 16.83 -6.66
C PRO A 20 6.97 16.37 -5.31
N GLU A 21 6.43 16.88 -4.20
CA GLU A 21 6.83 16.52 -2.84
C GLU A 21 6.44 15.08 -2.51
N ASP A 22 5.21 14.66 -2.84
CA ASP A 22 4.76 13.29 -2.61
C ASP A 22 5.56 12.30 -3.47
N LYS A 23 5.84 12.65 -4.73
CA LYS A 23 6.70 11.83 -5.61
C LYS A 23 8.08 11.64 -5.00
N GLN A 24 8.68 12.71 -4.50
CA GLN A 24 9.99 12.64 -3.87
C GLN A 24 9.96 11.76 -2.61
N LYS A 25 8.95 11.92 -1.76
CA LYS A 25 8.81 11.11 -0.54
C LYS A 25 8.68 9.61 -0.87
N ILE A 26 7.82 9.26 -1.84
CA ILE A 26 7.66 7.88 -2.29
C ILE A 26 8.98 7.32 -2.84
N GLN A 27 9.68 8.10 -3.68
CA GLN A 27 10.96 7.69 -4.26
C GLN A 27 12.02 7.45 -3.17
N SER A 28 12.17 8.36 -2.21
CA SER A 28 13.12 8.19 -1.09
C SER A 28 12.81 6.96 -0.24
N HIS A 29 11.53 6.67 -0.01
CA HIS A 29 11.14 5.47 0.73
C HIS A 29 11.41 4.18 -0.06
N LYS A 30 11.21 4.17 -1.39
CA LYS A 30 11.53 3.01 -2.25
C LYS A 30 13.01 2.65 -2.21
N GLU A 31 13.89 3.67 -2.20
CA GLU A 31 15.35 3.45 -2.09
C GLU A 31 15.76 2.79 -0.77
N THR A 32 14.92 2.90 0.28
CA THR A 32 15.18 2.27 1.57
C THR A 32 14.92 0.76 1.54
N PHE A 33 14.06 0.27 0.65
CA PHE A 33 13.66 -1.14 0.54
C PHE A 33 13.63 -1.62 -0.92
N PRO A 34 14.79 -1.76 -1.58
CA PRO A 34 14.86 -2.06 -3.00
C PRO A 34 14.45 -3.50 -3.36
N GLU A 35 14.56 -4.45 -2.43
CA GLU A 35 14.28 -5.86 -2.72
C GLU A 35 12.79 -6.15 -2.93
N ASP A 36 11.90 -5.41 -2.24
CA ASP A 36 10.46 -5.64 -2.33
C ASP A 36 9.76 -4.83 -3.44
N ASP A 37 10.41 -3.79 -4.00
CA ASP A 37 9.82 -2.98 -5.08
C ASP A 37 9.70 -3.77 -6.39
N ALA A 38 10.64 -4.71 -6.64
CA ALA A 38 10.59 -5.59 -7.80
C ALA A 38 9.39 -6.57 -7.75
N GLU A 39 9.09 -7.10 -6.57
CA GLU A 39 7.93 -7.98 -6.37
C GLU A 39 6.61 -7.22 -6.54
N LEU A 40 6.53 -6.00 -5.99
CA LEU A 40 5.38 -5.12 -6.21
C LEU A 40 5.18 -4.84 -7.71
N ALA A 41 6.24 -4.47 -8.44
CA ALA A 41 6.16 -4.18 -9.86
C ALA A 41 5.67 -5.38 -10.68
N ALA A 42 6.18 -6.59 -10.39
CA ALA A 42 5.75 -7.82 -11.08
C ALA A 42 4.26 -8.14 -10.85
N HIS A 43 3.75 -7.93 -9.63
CA HIS A 43 2.33 -8.09 -9.33
C HIS A 43 1.47 -7.04 -10.05
N LEU A 44 1.89 -5.78 -10.08
CA LEU A 44 1.17 -4.71 -10.78
C LEU A 44 1.13 -4.96 -12.30
N GLU A 45 2.20 -5.49 -12.88
CA GLU A 45 2.22 -5.90 -14.29
C GLU A 45 1.23 -7.04 -14.56
N THR A 46 1.22 -8.06 -13.69
CA THR A 46 0.28 -9.19 -13.78
C THR A 46 -1.19 -8.73 -13.70
N LEU A 47 -1.46 -7.72 -12.88
CA LEU A 47 -2.79 -7.11 -12.73
C LEU A 47 -3.12 -6.07 -13.82
N ASN A 48 -2.19 -5.82 -14.75
CA ASN A 48 -2.30 -4.80 -15.79
C ASN A 48 -2.60 -3.41 -15.21
N VAL A 49 -1.88 -3.01 -14.16
CA VAL A 49 -2.00 -1.69 -13.47
C VAL A 49 -0.62 -1.13 -13.10
N SER A 50 0.36 -1.29 -13.99
CA SER A 50 1.75 -0.86 -13.79
C SER A 50 1.90 0.65 -13.54
N GLU A 51 0.94 1.47 -13.97
CA GLU A 51 0.88 2.91 -13.67
C GLU A 51 0.85 3.23 -12.17
N LEU A 52 0.41 2.30 -11.32
CA LEU A 52 0.39 2.47 -9.88
C LEU A 52 1.77 2.39 -9.22
N THR A 53 2.80 1.95 -9.96
CA THR A 53 4.17 1.83 -9.45
C THR A 53 4.71 3.16 -8.92
N GLU A 54 4.33 4.29 -9.52
CA GLU A 54 4.75 5.63 -9.05
C GLU A 54 4.07 6.06 -7.73
N TYR A 55 2.99 5.39 -7.33
CA TYR A 55 2.09 5.78 -6.25
C TYR A 55 2.14 4.81 -5.07
N LEU A 56 2.50 3.56 -5.34
CA LEU A 56 2.57 2.51 -4.34
C LEU A 56 4.01 2.27 -3.91
N LEU A 57 4.14 2.05 -2.60
CA LEU A 57 5.36 1.68 -1.92
C LEU A 57 5.07 0.40 -1.12
N TRP A 58 6.00 -0.56 -1.18
CA TRP A 58 5.97 -1.70 -0.29
C TRP A 58 6.80 -1.42 0.96
N ILE A 59 6.25 -1.74 2.13
CA ILE A 59 6.95 -1.66 3.42
C ILE A 59 6.95 -3.07 4.02
N PRO A 60 8.13 -3.68 4.22
CA PRO A 60 8.20 -5.01 4.82
C PRO A 60 7.56 -5.04 6.20
N PHE A 61 6.80 -6.09 6.51
CA PHE A 61 6.00 -6.14 7.74
C PHE A 61 6.85 -5.97 9.03
N ASN A 62 8.09 -6.46 9.02
CA ASN A 62 9.03 -6.34 10.14
C ASN A 62 9.48 -4.89 10.45
N ARG A 63 9.15 -3.93 9.59
CA ARG A 63 9.42 -2.50 9.80
C ARG A 63 8.37 -1.84 10.70
N PHE A 64 7.20 -2.44 10.82
CA PHE A 64 6.15 -1.93 11.69
C PHE A 64 6.46 -2.28 13.14
N GLN A 65 6.53 -1.24 13.98
CA GLN A 65 6.79 -1.32 15.41
C GLN A 65 5.55 -0.89 16.18
N ASN A 66 5.54 -1.17 17.49
CA ASN A 66 4.47 -0.74 18.41
C ASN A 66 3.06 -1.13 17.95
N LEU A 67 2.92 -2.37 17.44
CA LEU A 67 1.65 -2.92 16.95
C LEU A 67 0.60 -2.93 18.07
N GLU A 68 -0.50 -2.21 17.86
CA GLU A 68 -1.62 -2.07 18.79
C GLU A 68 -2.94 -2.27 18.02
N ILE A 69 -3.87 -3.07 18.53
CA ILE A 69 -5.18 -3.23 17.88
C ILE A 69 -6.02 -1.97 18.12
N LEU A 70 -6.46 -1.32 17.04
CA LEU A 70 -7.39 -0.18 17.09
C LEU A 70 -8.85 -0.60 17.04
N GLY A 71 -9.14 -1.72 16.39
CA GLY A 71 -10.49 -2.24 16.28
C GLY A 71 -10.58 -3.51 15.46
N GLU A 72 -11.64 -4.27 15.68
CA GLU A 72 -11.95 -5.49 14.95
C GLU A 72 -13.41 -5.42 14.52
N GLY A 73 -13.66 -5.55 13.23
CA GLY A 73 -14.99 -5.63 12.65
C GLY A 73 -15.24 -6.98 12.01
N GLY A 74 -16.41 -7.18 11.40
CA GLY A 74 -16.76 -8.44 10.76
C GLY A 74 -15.93 -8.83 9.53
N PHE A 75 -15.05 -7.95 9.03
CA PHE A 75 -14.32 -8.14 7.77
C PHE A 75 -12.79 -7.95 7.89
N ALA A 76 -12.33 -7.32 8.97
CA ALA A 76 -10.93 -6.95 9.12
C ALA A 76 -10.60 -6.57 10.57
N ARG A 77 -9.32 -6.74 10.91
CA ARG A 77 -8.71 -6.13 12.09
C ARG A 77 -7.87 -4.93 11.67
N VAL A 78 -8.00 -3.83 12.40
CA VAL A 78 -7.22 -2.62 12.21
C VAL A 78 -6.19 -2.51 13.32
N TRP A 79 -4.94 -2.35 12.93
CA TRP A 79 -3.80 -2.16 13.81
C TRP A 79 -3.27 -0.74 13.66
N LYS A 80 -2.69 -0.21 14.73
CA LYS A 80 -1.83 0.95 14.75
C LYS A 80 -0.40 0.46 14.81
N ALA A 81 0.48 1.08 14.06
CA ALA A 81 1.91 0.81 14.10
C ALA A 81 2.70 2.09 13.83
N THR A 82 3.97 2.08 14.17
CA THR A 82 4.91 3.11 13.74
C THR A 82 5.97 2.53 12.81
N VAL A 83 6.50 3.37 11.92
CA VAL A 83 7.69 3.06 11.12
C VAL A 83 8.73 4.14 11.36
N HIS A 84 9.93 3.72 11.73
CA HIS A 84 11.09 4.60 11.79
C HIS A 84 11.75 4.69 10.40
N TRP A 85 11.71 5.88 9.81
CA TRP A 85 12.35 6.18 8.54
C TRP A 85 13.76 6.71 8.75
N PRO A 86 14.76 6.29 7.95
CA PRO A 86 16.09 6.87 8.02
C PRO A 86 16.05 8.39 7.80
N GLY A 87 16.60 9.16 8.75
CA GLY A 87 16.63 10.62 8.67
C GLY A 87 15.35 11.32 9.15
N ALA A 88 14.36 10.58 9.66
CA ALA A 88 13.23 11.18 10.37
C ALA A 88 13.55 11.32 11.87
N ASP A 89 13.21 12.48 12.44
CA ASP A 89 13.36 12.74 13.88
C ASP A 89 12.30 12.00 14.72
N GLU A 90 11.16 11.69 14.11
CA GLU A 90 10.03 11.02 14.75
C GLU A 90 9.54 9.85 13.91
N ASP A 91 8.97 8.88 14.62
CA ASP A 91 8.31 7.71 14.05
C ASP A 91 7.01 8.09 13.33
N GLU A 92 6.84 7.63 12.09
CA GLU A 92 5.62 7.90 11.32
C GLU A 92 4.52 6.88 11.67
N LEU A 93 3.30 7.37 11.91
CA LEU A 93 2.16 6.59 12.37
C LEU A 93 1.36 6.01 11.20
N TYR A 94 1.07 4.71 11.26
CA TYR A 94 0.29 4.01 10.24
C TYR A 94 -0.87 3.23 10.86
N ALA A 95 -1.95 3.13 10.08
CA ALA A 95 -3.02 2.17 10.32
C ALA A 95 -2.86 1.00 9.34
N LEU A 96 -2.74 -0.23 9.87
CA LEU A 96 -2.67 -1.45 9.08
C LEU A 96 -4.03 -2.12 9.08
N LYS A 97 -4.54 -2.48 7.91
CA LYS A 97 -5.77 -3.26 7.79
C LYS A 97 -5.40 -4.69 7.43
N GLU A 98 -5.55 -5.59 8.38
CA GLU A 98 -5.40 -7.03 8.17
C GLU A 98 -6.70 -7.57 7.56
N ILE A 99 -6.59 -8.13 6.36
CA ILE A 99 -7.70 -8.76 5.66
C ILE A 99 -7.61 -10.27 5.90
N ASP A 100 -8.55 -10.79 6.68
CA ASP A 100 -8.69 -12.24 6.87
C ASP A 100 -9.78 -12.74 5.92
N ILE A 101 -9.38 -13.62 4.99
CA ILE A 101 -10.26 -14.19 3.97
C ILE A 101 -11.34 -15.05 4.64
N SER A 102 -11.07 -15.61 5.82
CA SER A 102 -12.05 -16.37 6.61
C SER A 102 -13.12 -15.48 7.27
N MET A 103 -12.87 -14.17 7.39
CA MET A 103 -13.84 -13.17 7.83
C MET A 103 -14.73 -12.66 6.69
N SER A 104 -14.61 -13.23 5.49
CA SER A 104 -15.50 -12.90 4.36
C SER A 104 -16.75 -13.79 4.39
N PRO A 105 -17.94 -13.25 4.71
CA PRO A 105 -19.17 -14.06 4.85
C PRO A 105 -19.67 -14.66 3.53
N GLU A 106 -19.11 -14.24 2.39
CA GLU A 106 -19.47 -14.70 1.04
C GLU A 106 -18.77 -16.02 0.66
N VAL A 107 -17.89 -16.54 1.53
CA VAL A 107 -17.15 -17.79 1.33
C VAL A 107 -17.82 -18.89 2.15
N ASN A 108 -19.05 -19.28 1.79
CA ASN A 108 -19.73 -20.47 2.31
C ASN A 108 -20.75 -21.03 1.30
#